data_AF-A0A1A5X802-F1
#
_entry.id   AF-A0A1A5X802-F1
#
_cell.length_a   1.000
_cell.length_b   1.000
_cell.length_c   1.000
_cell.angle_alpha   90.00
_cell.angle_beta   90.00
_cell.angle_gamma   90.00
#
_symmetry.space_group_name_H-M   'P 1'
#
loop_
_entity.id
_entity.type
_entity.pdbx_description
1 polymer ?
#
loop_
_entity_poly.entity_id
_entity_poly.type
_entity_poly.pdbx_seq_one_letter_code
_entity_poly.pdbx_strand_id
1 'polypeptide(L)' 'MLRWLIAILILANLLAFAAIRGLFGPTPASGSLERQHLNRQIHPEGLTVRPIKPSESVDVPVVGGPVADPAIQASTLAQ' A
#
# COMPACT_ATOMS: atom_id res chain seq x y z
N MET A 1 -46.75 -0.98 37.53
CA MET A 1 -46.00 -2.12 36.93
C MET A 1 -45.02 -1.67 35.85
N LEU A 2 -45.42 -0.83 34.88
CA LEU A 2 -44.54 -0.35 33.81
C LEU A 2 -43.28 0.41 34.30
N ARG A 3 -43.41 1.24 35.34
CA ARG A 3 -42.28 2.00 35.93
C ARG A 3 -41.13 1.09 36.40
N TRP A 4 -41.45 -0.07 36.97
CA TRP A 4 -40.46 -1.06 37.41
C TRP A 4 -39.82 -1.78 36.22
N LEU A 5 -40.61 -2.13 35.20
CA LEU A 5 -40.10 -2.68 33.94
C LEU A 5 -39.11 -1.75 33.25
N ILE A 6 -39.42 -0.45 33.20
CA ILE A 6 -38.52 0.58 32.65
C ILE A 6 -37.24 0.68 33.48
N ALA A 7 -37.33 0.69 34.81
CA ALA A 7 -36.17 0.76 35.69
C ALA A 7 -35.23 -0.44 35.50
N ILE A 8 -35.78 -1.65 35.39
CA ILE A 8 -35.00 -2.87 35.12
C ILE A 8 -34.33 -2.80 33.74
N LEU A 9 -35.05 -2.34 32.72
CA LEU A 9 -34.50 -2.20 31.37
C LEU A 9 -33.33 -1.21 31.34
N ILE A 10 -33.45 -0.07 32.02
CA ILE A 10 -32.38 0.92 32.14
C ILE A 10 -31.16 0.29 32.84
N LEU A 11 -31.37 -0.40 33.96
CA LEU A 11 -30.29 -1.02 34.72
C LEU A 11 -29.54 -2.07 33.89
N ALA A 12 -30.27 -2.93 33.17
CA ALA A 12 -29.69 -3.94 32.28
C ALA A 12 -28.84 -3.32 31.16
N ASN A 13 -29.31 -2.22 30.56
CA ASN A 13 -28.57 -1.51 29.52
C ASN A 13 -27.30 -0.84 30.06
N LEU A 14 -27.35 -0.25 31.25
CA LEU A 14 -26.15 0.31 31.90
C LEU A 14 -25.10 -0.77 32.19
N LEU A 15 -25.53 -1.93 32.68
CA LEU A 15 -24.65 -3.08 32.89
C LEU A 15 -24.01 -3.57 31.58
N ALA A 16 -24.80 -3.70 30.51
CA ALA A 16 -24.31 -4.09 29.19
C ALA A 16 -23.29 -3.08 28.64
N PHE A 17 -23.57 -1.78 28.77
CA PHE A 17 -22.66 -0.72 28.36
C PHE A 17 -21.33 -0.76 29.12
N ALA A 18 -21.39 -0.93 30.44
CA ALA A 18 -20.19 -1.05 31.28
C ALA A 18 -19.35 -2.28 30.91
N ALA A 19 -19.99 -3.41 30.61
CA ALA A 19 -19.31 -4.63 30.17
C ALA A 19 -18.58 -4.42 28.83
N ILE A 20 -19.22 -3.78 27.84
CA ILE A 20 -18.61 -3.47 26.53
C ILE A 20 -17.45 -2.47 26.68
N ARG A 21 -17.56 -1.52 27.61
CA ARG A 21 -16.50 -0.55 27.92
C ARG A 21 -15.29 -1.15 28.63
N GLY A 22 -15.32 -2.44 28.96
CA GLY A 22 -14.18 -3.14 29.56
C GLY A 22 -14.10 -2.99 31.07
N LEU A 23 -15.22 -2.75 31.77
CA LEU A 23 -15.25 -2.74 33.25
C LEU A 23 -14.75 -4.09 33.83
N PHE A 24 -14.94 -5.19 33.10
CA PHE A 24 -14.46 -6.53 33.45
C PHE A 24 -13.09 -6.88 32.84
N GLY A 25 -12.37 -5.89 32.30
CA GLY A 25 -11.11 -6.09 31.60
C GLY A 25 -11.28 -6.24 30.08
N PRO A 26 -10.17 -6.51 29.36
CA PRO A 26 -10.19 -6.71 27.91
C PRO A 26 -11.11 -7.86 27.55
N THR A 27 -11.97 -7.66 26.54
CA THR A 27 -12.85 -8.72 26.06
C THR A 27 -12.01 -9.87 25.50
N PRO A 28 -12.45 -11.13 25.59
CA PRO A 28 -11.68 -12.25 25.04
C PRO A 28 -11.47 -12.14 23.51
N ALA A 29 -12.31 -11.34 22.83
CA ALA A 29 -12.16 -10.99 21.41
C ALA A 29 -11.22 -9.79 21.16
N SER A 30 -10.87 -9.01 22.19
CA SER A 30 -9.71 -8.10 22.15
C SER A 30 -8.44 -8.88 22.46
N GLY A 31 -8.12 -9.86 21.62
CA GLY A 31 -6.71 -10.17 21.40
C GLY A 31 -6.00 -8.88 20.94
N SER A 32 -4.67 -8.87 20.97
CA SER A 32 -3.88 -7.92 20.17
C SER A 32 -4.55 -7.83 18.80
N LEU A 33 -5.32 -6.77 18.52
CA LEU A 33 -5.57 -6.41 17.14
C LEU A 33 -4.16 -6.16 16.66
N GLU A 34 -3.64 -7.12 15.89
CA GLU A 34 -2.28 -7.22 15.42
C GLU A 34 -2.03 -6.11 14.39
N ARG A 35 -2.25 -4.86 14.79
CA ARG A 35 -2.03 -3.64 14.01
C ARG A 35 -0.54 -3.45 13.74
N GLN A 36 0.32 -4.15 14.50
CA GLN A 36 1.76 -4.11 14.35
C GLN A 36 2.31 -5.05 13.26
N HIS A 37 1.52 -6.00 12.73
CA HIS A 37 2.00 -6.82 11.62
C HIS A 37 2.20 -6.01 10.33
N LEU A 38 1.48 -4.90 10.15
CA LEU A 38 1.63 -4.06 8.96
C LEU A 38 2.95 -3.28 8.95
N ASN A 39 3.53 -2.99 10.12
CA ASN A 39 4.78 -2.24 10.24
C ASN A 39 6.02 -3.15 10.19
N ARG A 40 5.87 -4.46 10.47
CA ARG A 40 6.99 -5.42 10.49
C ARG A 40 7.16 -6.24 9.21
N GLN A 41 6.31 -6.06 8.20
CA GLN A 41 6.47 -6.78 6.92
C GLN A 41 7.55 -6.18 6.02
N ILE A 42 7.94 -4.94 6.26
CA ILE A 42 9.01 -4.29 5.52
C ILE A 42 10.21 -4.22 6.45
N HIS A 43 11.24 -4.99 6.12
CA HIS A 43 12.56 -4.94 6.76
C HIS A 43 13.45 -4.00 5.93
N PRO A 44 13.40 -2.67 6.14
CA PRO A 44 14.22 -1.73 5.38
C PRO A 44 15.72 -2.04 5.48
N GLU A 45 16.15 -2.66 6.59
CA GLU A 45 17.52 -3.12 6.82
C GLU A 45 17.96 -4.25 5.88
N GLY A 46 17.02 -4.96 5.25
CA GLY A 46 17.29 -6.01 4.26
C GLY A 46 17.28 -5.50 2.81
N LEU A 47 16.91 -4.24 2.58
CA LEU A 47 16.86 -3.67 1.23
C LEU A 47 18.27 -3.26 0.79
N THR A 48 18.81 -3.99 -0.18
CA THR A 48 20.09 -3.65 -0.82
C THR A 48 19.84 -2.92 -2.12
N VAL A 49 20.37 -1.69 -2.24
CA VAL A 49 20.31 -0.90 -3.47
C VAL A 49 21.57 -1.17 -4.26
N ARG A 50 21.44 -1.65 -5.51
CA ARG A 50 22.56 -1.78 -6.45
C ARG A 50 22.29 -0.92 -7.68
N PRO A 51 23.26 -0.15 -8.18
CA PRO A 51 23.12 0.50 -9.46
C PRO A 51 22.90 -0.55 -10.55
N ILE A 52 21.84 -0.37 -11.33
CA ILE A 52 21.57 -1.15 -12.54
C ILE A 52 22.41 -0.60 -13.69
N LYS A 53 23.06 -1.49 -14.45
CA LYS A 53 23.77 -1.09 -15.67
C LYS A 53 22.74 -0.71 -16.73
N PRO A 54 23.05 0.22 -17.65
CA PRO A 54 22.15 0.56 -18.76
C PRO A 54 21.72 -0.68 -19.57
N SER A 55 22.60 -1.65 -19.74
CA SER A 55 22.30 -2.92 -20.41
C SER A 55 21.26 -3.81 -19.71
N GLU A 56 20.98 -3.57 -18.43
CA GLU A 56 20.04 -4.33 -17.60
C GLU A 56 18.71 -3.58 -17.36
N SER A 57 18.60 -2.34 -17.86
CA SER A 57 17.43 -1.49 -17.68
C SER A 57 16.41 -1.71 -18.80
N VAL A 58 15.17 -2.02 -18.42
CA VAL A 58 14.04 -2.23 -19.34
C VAL A 58 13.61 -0.93 -20.04
N ASP A 59 13.97 0.21 -19.47
CA ASP A 59 13.59 1.54 -19.94
C ASP A 59 14.62 2.17 -20.89
N VAL A 60 15.70 1.46 -21.25
CA VAL A 60 16.70 2.02 -22.17
C VAL A 60 16.17 2.00 -23.60
N PRO A 61 15.92 3.16 -24.22
CA PRO A 61 15.51 3.20 -25.61
C PRO A 61 16.65 2.65 -26.49
N VAL A 62 16.35 1.62 -27.28
CA VAL A 62 17.26 1.15 -28.34
C VAL A 62 17.21 2.16 -29.47
N VAL A 63 18.14 3.11 -29.47
CA VAL A 63 18.31 4.08 -30.55
C VAL A 63 19.10 3.39 -31.67
N GLY A 64 18.49 3.27 -32.86
CA GLY A 64 19.16 2.77 -34.06
C GLY A 64 20.34 3.67 -34.45
N GLY A 65 21.38 3.09 -35.07
CA GLY A 65 22.51 3.85 -35.59
C GLY A 65 22.11 4.84 -36.69
N PRO A 66 23.03 5.73 -37.10
CA PRO A 66 22.76 6.71 -38.14
C PRO A 66 22.26 6.03 -39.43
N VAL A 67 21.16 6.53 -39.99
CA VAL A 67 20.71 6.14 -41.33
C VAL A 67 21.81 6.49 -42.33
N ALA A 68 22.18 5.54 -43.19
CA ALA A 68 23.15 5.77 -44.25
C ALA A 68 22.70 6.92 -45.15
N ASP A 69 23.65 7.78 -45.54
CA ASP A 69 23.35 8.90 -46.43
C ASP A 69 22.71 8.40 -47.73
N PRO A 70 21.57 8.98 -48.14
CA PRO A 70 20.93 8.58 -49.38
C PRO A 70 21.88 8.84 -50.55
N ALA A 71 21.93 7.92 -51.51
CA ALA A 71 22.68 8.09 -52.75
C ALA A 71 22.00 9.18 -53.61
N ILE A 72 22.32 10.45 -53.34
CA ILE A 72 21.83 11.58 -54.11
C ILE A 72 22.58 11.59 -55.45
N GLN A 73 21.93 11.10 -56.51
CA GLN A 73 22.43 11.31 -57.87
C GLN A 73 22.08 12.72 -58.34
N ALA A 74 23.01 13.66 -58.15
CA ALA A 74 22.91 14.99 -58.73
C ALA A 74 23.29 14.93 -60.22
N SER A 75 22.34 15.27 -61.10
CA SER A 75 22.61 15.46 -62.53
C SER A 75 23.23 16.84 -62.76
N THR A 76 24.30 16.91 -63.54
CA THR A 76 24.95 18.19 -63.88
C THR A 76 24.08 18.97 -64.85
N LEU A 77 23.71 20.20 -64.48
CA LEU A 77 23.02 21.12 -65.37
C LEU A 77 24.05 21.67 -66.36
N ALA A 78 23.92 21.34 -67.64
CA ALA A 78 24.76 21.91 -68.69
C ALA A 78 24.40 23.40 -68.87
N GLN A 79 25.42 24.25 -68.80
CA GLN A 79 25.33 25.70 -68.91
C GLN A 79 25.37 26.14 -70.38
#